data_AF-A0A1V1NT35-F1
#
_entry.id   AF-A0A1V1NT35-F1
#
_cell.length_a   1.000
_cell.length_b   1.000
_cell.length_c   1.000
_cell.angle_alpha   90.00
_cell.angle_beta   90.00
_cell.angle_gamma   90.00
#
_symmetry.space_group_name_H-M   'P 1'
#
loop_
_entity.id
_entity.type
_entity.pdbx_description
1 polymer ?
#
loop_
_entity_poly.entity_id
_entity_poly.type
_entity_poly.pdbx_seq_one_letter_code
_entity_poly.pdbx_strand_id
1 'polypeptide(L)'
;WMGQCKHNLYTDISMWQKRYKQNTSEFALCLRKALDMFGFQKILFGTDWPFTSAVMSQKNYVQAILNLKKQKPFFLSSELNGVLCHNAKNLIALNHKGGS
;
A
#
# COMPACT_ATOMS: atom_id res chain seq x y z
N TRP A 1 5.61 -15.97 4.22
CA TRP A 1 6.44 -16.56 3.15
C TRP A 1 5.70 -16.83 1.82
N MET A 2 4.36 -16.99 1.78
CA MET A 2 3.66 -17.27 0.52
C MET A 2 3.75 -16.15 -0.56
N GLY A 3 3.75 -14.86 -0.18
CA GLY A 3 3.76 -13.74 -1.14
C GLY A 3 5.07 -13.54 -1.92
N GLN A 4 6.19 -14.10 -1.43
CA GLN A 4 7.47 -14.11 -2.16
C GLN A 4 7.48 -15.17 -3.25
N CYS A 5 7.00 -16.37 -2.95
CA CYS A 5 7.13 -17.53 -3.82
C CYS A 5 6.06 -17.61 -4.92
N LYS A 6 4.99 -16.83 -4.82
CA LYS A 6 3.91 -16.81 -5.82
C LYS A 6 3.89 -15.47 -6.55
N HIS A 7 4.00 -15.52 -7.87
CA HIS A 7 4.02 -14.31 -8.72
C HIS A 7 2.65 -13.64 -8.82
N ASN A 8 1.56 -14.37 -8.57
CA ASN A 8 0.18 -13.92 -8.66
C ASN A 8 -0.44 -13.49 -7.32
N LEU A 9 0.35 -13.40 -6.24
CA LEU A 9 -0.13 -12.91 -4.94
C LEU A 9 0.26 -11.45 -4.73
N TYR A 10 -0.75 -10.65 -4.39
CA TYR A 10 -0.64 -9.23 -4.05
C TYR A 10 -1.19 -9.02 -2.64
N THR A 11 -0.75 -7.95 -1.99
CA THR A 11 -1.30 -7.50 -0.71
C THR A 11 -1.70 -6.06 -0.81
N ASP A 12 -2.68 -5.62 -0.04
CA ASP A 12 -3.05 -4.23 0.06
C ASP A 12 -2.95 -3.70 1.49
N ILE A 13 -2.99 -2.37 1.62
CA ILE A 13 -3.06 -1.67 2.90
C ILE A 13 -4.43 -1.04 3.15
N SER A 14 -5.51 -1.69 2.71
CA SER A 14 -6.87 -1.22 2.98
C SER A 14 -7.25 -1.39 4.44
N MET A 15 -8.04 -0.46 4.97
CA MET A 15 -8.50 -0.46 6.37
C MET A 15 -7.40 -0.21 7.44
N TRP A 16 -6.17 0.14 7.04
CA TRP A 16 -5.07 0.40 7.99
C TRP A 16 -5.08 1.82 8.61
N GLN A 17 -6.08 2.66 8.33
CA GLN A 17 -6.18 4.03 8.86
C GLN A 17 -6.20 4.06 10.39
N LYS A 18 -6.90 3.10 11.02
CA LYS A 18 -6.97 3.00 12.48
C LYS A 18 -5.59 2.71 13.06
N ARG A 19 -4.86 1.76 12.46
CA ARG A 19 -3.49 1.43 12.88
C ARG A 19 -2.55 2.60 12.69
N TYR A 20 -2.63 3.30 11.56
CA TYR A 20 -1.85 4.53 11.33
C TYR A 20 -2.10 5.57 12.43
N LYS A 21 -3.37 5.85 12.78
CA LYS A 21 -3.70 6.83 13.84
C LYS A 21 -3.21 6.41 15.22
N GLN A 22 -3.29 5.12 15.54
CA GLN A 22 -2.91 4.60 16.85
C GLN A 22 -1.39 4.50 17.01
N ASN A 23 -0.69 4.05 15.97
CA ASN A 23 0.75 3.84 16.00
C ASN A 23 1.37 3.96 14.61
N THR A 24 1.71 5.19 14.23
CA THR A 24 2.32 5.51 12.94
C THR A 24 3.64 4.76 12.72
N SER A 25 4.46 4.57 13.77
CA SER A 25 5.76 3.90 13.67
C SER A 25 5.61 2.41 13.38
N GLU A 26 4.68 1.74 14.05
CA GLU A 26 4.37 0.33 13.78
C GLU A 26 3.80 0.15 12.39
N PHE A 27 2.87 1.01 11.97
CA PHE A 27 2.36 1.01 10.60
C PHE A 27 3.49 1.12 9.57
N ALA A 28 4.41 2.07 9.75
CA ALA A 28 5.54 2.28 8.86
C ALA A 28 6.50 1.07 8.87
N LEU A 29 6.76 0.46 10.02
CA LEU A 29 7.56 -0.75 10.12
C LEU A 29 6.92 -1.93 9.36
N CYS A 30 5.62 -2.14 9.52
CA CYS A 30 4.87 -3.18 8.81
C CYS A 30 4.92 -2.97 7.29
N LEU A 31 4.69 -1.74 6.82
CA LEU A 31 4.75 -1.44 5.39
C LEU A 31 6.16 -1.66 4.84
N ARG A 32 7.21 -1.21 5.54
CA ARG A 32 8.61 -1.45 5.13
C ARG A 32 8.91 -2.93 5.01
N LYS A 33 8.53 -3.73 6.01
CA LYS A 33 8.70 -5.20 5.96
C LYS A 33 7.97 -5.82 4.77
N ALA A 34 6.75 -5.37 4.47
CA ALA A 34 6.02 -5.86 3.31
C ALA A 34 6.71 -5.48 2.00
N LEU A 35 7.21 -4.24 1.88
CA LEU A 35 7.93 -3.78 0.69
C LEU A 35 9.23 -4.55 0.47
N ASP A 36 10.01 -4.76 1.54
CA ASP A 36 11.28 -5.51 1.49
C ASP A 36 11.04 -6.98 1.15
N MET A 37 9.94 -7.55 1.66
CA MET A 37 9.63 -8.94 1.44
C MET A 37 9.06 -9.17 0.03
N PHE A 38 8.09 -8.38 -0.43
CA PHE A 38 7.33 -8.68 -1.65
C PHE A 38 7.78 -7.87 -2.88
N GLY A 39 8.59 -6.83 -2.68
CA GLY A 39 8.82 -5.81 -3.68
C GLY A 39 7.63 -4.85 -3.76
N PHE A 40 7.91 -3.57 -4.01
CA PHE A 40 6.87 -2.55 -3.98
C PHE A 40 5.78 -2.79 -5.02
N GLN A 41 6.04 -3.46 -6.15
CA GLN A 41 5.06 -3.68 -7.21
C GLN A 41 3.89 -4.59 -6.79
N LYS A 42 4.06 -5.35 -5.70
CA LYS A 42 3.06 -6.29 -5.18
C LYS A 42 2.18 -5.71 -4.05
N ILE A 43 2.39 -4.45 -3.70
CA ILE A 43 1.62 -3.78 -2.65
C ILE A 43 0.65 -2.78 -3.30
N LEU A 44 -0.63 -2.92 -2.97
CA LEU A 44 -1.71 -2.09 -3.47
C LEU A 44 -2.21 -1.14 -2.39
N PHE A 45 -2.75 0.00 -2.79
CA PHE A 45 -3.45 0.92 -1.92
C PHE A 45 -4.96 0.78 -2.09
N GLY A 46 -5.65 0.70 -0.96
CA GLY A 46 -7.10 0.85 -0.91
C GLY A 46 -7.47 1.62 0.34
N THR A 47 -8.58 2.36 0.28
CA THR A 47 -9.08 3.10 1.44
C THR A 47 -10.12 2.31 2.21
N ASP A 48 -10.79 1.35 1.59
CA ASP A 48 -11.97 0.71 2.18
C ASP A 48 -13.05 1.74 2.57
N TRP A 49 -13.18 2.80 1.77
CA TRP A 49 -14.29 3.75 1.90
C TRP A 49 -15.57 3.15 1.31
N PRO A 50 -16.75 3.31 1.93
CA PRO A 50 -17.07 4.20 3.06
C PRO A 50 -16.85 3.61 4.46
N PHE A 51 -16.48 2.34 4.58
CA PHE A 51 -16.38 1.65 5.87
C PHE A 51 -15.42 2.36 6.85
N THR A 52 -14.30 2.91 6.37
CA THR A 52 -13.32 3.61 7.21
C THR A 52 -13.56 5.12 7.36
N SER A 53 -14.66 5.64 6.82
CA SER A 53 -14.93 7.09 6.76
C SER A 53 -14.92 7.77 8.13
N ALA A 54 -15.43 7.09 9.16
CA ALA A 54 -15.43 7.57 10.54
C ALA A 54 -14.03 7.63 11.17
N VAL A 55 -13.07 6.88 10.65
CA VAL A 55 -11.69 6.82 11.17
C VAL A 55 -10.83 7.92 10.55
N MET A 56 -10.85 8.01 9.22
CA MET A 56 -10.05 8.94 8.44
C MET A 56 -10.63 9.09 7.02
N SER A 57 -10.64 10.33 6.51
CA SER A 57 -11.03 10.58 5.13
C SER A 57 -10.04 9.97 4.13
N GLN A 58 -10.51 9.67 2.91
CA GLN A 58 -9.66 9.15 1.84
C GLN A 58 -8.46 10.07 1.57
N LYS A 59 -8.69 11.38 1.48
CA LYS A 59 -7.65 12.40 1.27
C LYS A 59 -6.59 12.37 2.36
N ASN A 60 -7.01 12.28 3.62
CA ASN A 60 -6.07 12.24 4.74
C ASN A 60 -5.27 10.93 4.75
N TYR A 61 -5.87 9.82 4.30
CA TYR A 61 -5.14 8.56 4.23
C TYR A 61 -4.09 8.55 3.12
N VAL A 62 -4.40 9.10 1.94
CA VAL A 62 -3.40 9.32 0.89
C VAL A 62 -2.25 10.19 1.42
N GLN A 63 -2.57 11.29 2.12
CA GLN A 63 -1.55 12.17 2.69
C GLN A 63 -0.72 11.48 3.77
N ALA A 64 -1.33 10.60 4.57
CA ALA A 64 -0.64 9.78 5.56
C ALA A 64 0.44 8.90 4.93
N ILE A 65 0.15 8.25 3.80
CA ILE A 65 1.13 7.46 3.03
C ILE A 65 2.25 8.36 2.48
N LEU A 66 1.91 9.51 1.90
CA LEU A 66 2.92 10.44 1.37
C LEU A 66 3.84 11.01 2.46
N ASN A 67 3.33 11.17 3.68
CA ASN A 67 4.10 11.68 4.80
C ASN A 67 5.12 10.66 5.36
N LEU A 68 5.00 9.37 5.02
CA LEU A 68 5.96 8.35 5.44
C LEU A 68 7.39 8.66 4.99
N LYS A 69 7.56 9.39 3.88
CA LYS A 69 8.89 9.83 3.40
C LYS A 69 9.68 10.70 4.40
N LYS A 70 8.99 11.29 5.38
CA LYS A 70 9.57 12.20 6.39
C LYS A 70 9.94 11.50 7.70
N GLN A 71 9.72 10.20 7.82
CA GLN A 71 9.93 9.43 9.05
C GLN A 71 10.71 8.15 8.79
N LYS A 72 11.17 7.51 9.86
CA LYS A 72 11.79 6.19 9.80
C LYS A 72 10.72 5.09 9.89
N PRO A 73 10.94 3.91 9.27
CA PRO A 73 12.01 3.59 8.31
C PRO A 73 11.89 4.38 7.00
N PHE A 74 12.97 4.47 6.22
CA PHE A 74 13.00 5.26 4.98
C PHE A 74 12.17 4.62 3.86
N PHE A 75 11.50 5.47 3.08
CA PHE A 75 10.73 5.11 1.90
C PHE A 75 11.16 5.97 0.71
N LEU A 76 11.37 5.34 -0.44
CA LEU A 76 11.61 6.05 -1.69
C LEU A 76 10.30 6.63 -2.22
N SER A 77 10.38 7.78 -2.89
CA SER A 77 9.22 8.37 -3.57
C SER A 77 8.60 7.42 -4.60
N SER A 78 9.43 6.63 -5.29
CA SER A 78 8.98 5.61 -6.25
C SER A 78 8.17 4.49 -5.59
N GLU A 79 8.55 4.06 -4.38
CA GLU A 79 7.81 3.03 -3.64
C GLU A 79 6.43 3.55 -3.24
N LEU A 80 6.35 4.75 -2.65
CA LEU A 80 5.09 5.34 -2.21
C LEU A 80 4.15 5.65 -3.38
N ASN A 81 4.69 6.20 -4.47
CA ASN A 81 3.93 6.46 -5.69
C ASN A 81 3.51 5.15 -6.40
N GLY A 82 4.32 4.10 -6.27
CA GLY A 82 4.02 2.74 -6.70
C GLY A 82 2.76 2.22 -6.02
N VAL A 83 2.81 2.20 -4.67
CA VAL A 83 1.73 1.72 -3.80
C VAL A 83 0.43 2.49 -4.04
N LEU A 84 0.47 3.82 -4.12
CA LEU A 84 -0.74 4.66 -4.20
C LEU A 84 -1.50 4.54 -5.53
N CYS A 85 -0.85 4.23 -6.65
CA CYS A 85 -1.53 4.31 -7.96
C CYS A 85 -0.99 3.35 -9.01
N HIS A 86 0.34 3.25 -9.17
CA HIS A 86 0.91 2.54 -10.31
C HIS A 86 0.69 1.02 -10.26
N ASN A 87 0.74 0.42 -9.07
CA ASN A 87 0.67 -1.03 -8.96
C ASN A 87 -0.71 -1.59 -9.31
N ALA A 88 -1.77 -0.93 -8.84
CA ALA A 88 -3.15 -1.31 -9.17
C ALA A 88 -3.42 -1.18 -10.68
N LYS A 89 -2.96 -0.09 -11.29
CA LYS A 89 -3.07 0.13 -12.75
C LYS A 89 -2.35 -0.97 -13.53
N ASN A 90 -1.15 -1.36 -13.11
CA ASN A 90 -0.37 -2.41 -13.77
C ASN A 90 -1.04 -3.79 -13.65
N LEU A 91 -1.57 -4.13 -12.47
CA LEU A 91 -2.29 -5.39 -12.27
C LEU A 91 -3.53 -5.48 -13.16
N ILE A 92 -4.33 -4.40 -13.21
CA ILE A 92 -5.53 -4.35 -14.06
C ILE A 92 -5.15 -4.43 -15.54
N ALA A 93 -4.11 -3.69 -15.97
CA ALA A 93 -3.64 -3.72 -17.35
C ALA A 93 -3.11 -5.09 -17.78
N LEU A 94 -2.47 -5.85 -16.89
CA LEU A 94 -2.04 -7.23 -17.15
C LEU A 94 -3.23 -8.16 -17.40
N ASN A 95 -4.32 -8.01 -16.63
CA ASN A 95 -5.53 -8.82 -16.83
C ASN A 95 -6.25 -8.51 -18.15
N HIS A 96 -6.12 -7.30 -18.69
CA HIS A 96 -6.69 -6.97 -20.00
C HIS A 96 -5.91 -7.53 -21.19
N LYS A 97 -4.60 -7.80 -21.05
CA LYS A 97 -3.77 -8.36 -22.13
C LYS A 97 -3.80 -9.88 -22.23
N GLY A 98 -4.39 -10.57 -21.26
CA GLY A 98 -4.59 -12.02 -21.28
C GLY A 98 -5.95 -12.48 -21.82
N GLY A 99 -6.76 -11.56 -22.37
CA GLY A 99 -8.14 -11.81 -22.82
C GLY A 99 -8.37 -11.61 -24.32
N SER A 100 -7.33 -11.79 -25.14
CA SER A 100 -7.36 -11.71 -26.61
C SER A 100 -6.58 -12.87 -27.20
#